data_AF-A0A2M6XVK7-F1
#
_entry.id   AF-A0A2M6XVK7-F1
#
_cell.length_a   1.000
_cell.length_b   1.000
_cell.length_c   1.000
_cell.angle_alpha   90.00
_cell.angle_beta   90.00
_cell.angle_gamma   90.00
#
_symmetry.space_group_name_H-M   'P 1'
#
loop_
_entity.id
_entity.type
_entity.pdbx_description
1 polymer ?
#
loop_
_entity_poly.entity_id
_entity_poly.type
_entity_poly.pdbx_seq_one_letter_code
_entity_poly.pdbx_strand_id
1 'polypeptide(L)'
;MKQYSKRTALLHWAIFVLVIAAFYLGHQLDESKDTAAKLSMYPFHFLLGDTVLLLTLLRIYFRKKDGEPLPANANPLLNKVAAATHLLMNLAVIAVTLSGLVTAATSGVIDAIKRGDASLIPDFHQVPAKEFHETFIALLLVLVAFHIAAALYHQFIVKDKLLRRIMIRRFEE
;
A
#
# COMPACT_ATOMS: atom_id res chain seq x y z
N MET A 1 -2.51 -9.64 26.39
CA MET A 1 -1.72 -9.23 25.22
C MET A 1 -2.04 -7.79 24.85
N LYS A 2 -1.06 -6.89 24.84
CA LYS A 2 -1.28 -5.49 24.38
C LYS A 2 -1.50 -5.43 22.86
N GLN A 3 -2.51 -4.67 22.45
CA GLN A 3 -2.85 -4.40 21.04
C GLN A 3 -2.32 -3.02 20.61
N TYR A 4 -2.17 -2.79 19.31
CA TYR A 4 -1.96 -1.44 18.77
C TYR A 4 -3.18 -0.54 19.07
N SER A 5 -2.99 0.77 19.07
CA SER A 5 -4.07 1.75 19.26
C SER A 5 -5.17 1.61 18.19
N LYS A 6 -6.40 2.08 18.50
CA LYS A 6 -7.57 1.89 17.60
C LYS A 6 -7.35 2.58 16.26
N ARG A 7 -6.76 3.77 16.28
CA ARG A 7 -6.41 4.51 15.06
C ARG A 7 -5.35 3.81 14.21
N THR A 8 -4.32 3.23 14.82
CA THR A 8 -3.30 2.47 14.08
C THR A 8 -3.89 1.23 13.43
N ALA A 9 -4.74 0.49 14.16
CA ALA A 9 -5.46 -0.66 13.62
C ALA A 9 -6.40 -0.28 12.47
N LEU A 10 -7.21 0.78 12.64
CA LEU A 10 -8.11 1.28 11.60
C LEU A 10 -7.36 1.69 10.33
N LEU A 11 -6.28 2.46 10.48
CA LEU A 11 -5.45 2.89 9.36
C LEU A 11 -4.81 1.71 8.64
N HIS A 12 -4.31 0.70 9.37
CA HIS A 12 -3.76 -0.51 8.78
C HIS A 12 -4.76 -1.19 7.83
N TRP A 13 -5.99 -1.46 8.32
CA TRP A 13 -7.00 -2.13 7.51
C TRP A 13 -7.54 -1.25 6.37
N ALA A 14 -7.69 0.05 6.59
CA ALA A 14 -8.09 0.99 5.54
C ALA A 14 -7.04 1.02 4.41
N ILE A 15 -5.75 1.14 4.74
CA ILE A 15 -4.66 1.11 3.76
C ILE A 15 -4.66 -0.20 3.01
N PHE A 16 -4.83 -1.34 3.70
CA PHE A 16 -4.88 -2.65 3.05
C PHE A 16 -5.97 -2.72 1.96
N VAL A 17 -7.20 -2.28 2.28
CA VAL A 17 -8.30 -2.25 1.31
C VAL A 17 -8.02 -1.28 0.17
N LEU A 18 -7.50 -0.08 0.46
CA LEU A 18 -7.18 0.91 -0.55
C LEU A 18 -6.05 0.47 -1.49
N VAL A 19 -5.03 -0.24 -0.99
CA VAL A 19 -3.96 -0.81 -1.80
C VAL A 19 -4.51 -1.86 -2.78
N ILE A 20 -5.43 -2.72 -2.33
CA ILE A 20 -6.10 -3.68 -3.23
C ILE A 20 -6.88 -2.94 -4.32
N ALA A 21 -7.66 -1.92 -3.96
CA ALA A 21 -8.43 -1.14 -4.92
C ALA A 21 -7.52 -0.39 -5.91
N ALA A 22 -6.43 0.22 -5.43
CA ALA A 22 -5.46 0.93 -6.26
C ALA A 22 -4.76 -0.02 -7.24
N PHE A 23 -4.34 -1.21 -6.77
CA PHE A 23 -3.72 -2.24 -7.60
C PHE A 23 -4.69 -2.74 -8.68
N TYR A 24 -5.92 -3.08 -8.31
CA TYR A 24 -6.94 -3.51 -9.26
C TYR A 24 -7.19 -2.46 -10.33
N LEU A 25 -7.40 -1.19 -9.94
CA LEU A 25 -7.65 -0.11 -10.89
C LEU A 25 -6.43 0.20 -11.76
N GLY A 26 -5.22 0.13 -11.20
CA GLY A 26 -3.97 0.30 -11.95
C GLY A 26 -3.79 -0.79 -13.02
N HIS A 27 -4.14 -2.03 -12.69
CA HIS A 27 -4.15 -3.15 -13.64
C HIS A 27 -5.17 -2.96 -14.76
N GLN A 28 -6.40 -2.53 -14.44
CA GLN A 28 -7.42 -2.21 -15.45
C GLN A 28 -6.98 -1.07 -16.39
N LEU A 29 -6.27 -0.06 -15.87
CA LEU A 29 -5.70 1.02 -16.67
C LEU A 29 -4.63 0.53 -17.64
N ASP A 30 -3.80 -0.44 -17.24
CA ASP A 30 -2.73 -1.00 -18.06
C ASP A 30 -3.29 -1.92 -19.16
N GLU A 31 -4.27 -2.77 -18.84
CA GLU A 31 -4.86 -3.72 -19.80
C GLU A 31 -5.85 -3.09 -20.79
N SER A 32 -6.54 -2.01 -20.39
CA SER A 32 -7.58 -1.42 -21.22
C SER A 32 -7.01 -0.81 -22.51
N LYS A 33 -7.66 -1.13 -23.64
CA LYS A 33 -7.44 -0.46 -24.93
C LYS A 33 -8.39 0.72 -25.16
N ASP A 34 -9.41 0.86 -24.32
CA ASP A 34 -10.38 1.94 -24.39
C ASP A 34 -9.83 3.18 -23.68
N THR A 35 -9.41 4.17 -24.47
CA THR A 35 -8.84 5.42 -23.97
C THR A 35 -9.87 6.27 -23.25
N ALA A 36 -11.15 6.23 -23.62
CA ALA A 36 -12.21 6.97 -22.93
C ALA A 36 -12.44 6.38 -21.52
N ALA A 37 -12.47 5.06 -21.41
CA ALA A 37 -12.50 4.38 -20.12
C ALA A 37 -11.28 4.75 -19.28
N LYS A 38 -10.06 4.69 -19.85
CA LYS A 38 -8.83 5.07 -19.14
C LYS A 38 -8.86 6.51 -18.62
N LEU A 39 -9.31 7.45 -19.45
CA LEU A 39 -9.44 8.86 -19.07
C LEU A 39 -10.29 9.03 -17.81
N SER A 40 -11.40 8.30 -17.73
CA SER A 40 -12.30 8.34 -16.56
C SER A 40 -11.72 7.66 -15.32
N MET A 41 -10.85 6.66 -15.47
CA MET A 41 -10.29 5.87 -14.37
C MET A 41 -9.06 6.53 -13.72
N TYR A 42 -8.23 7.26 -14.47
CA TYR A 42 -7.00 7.87 -13.92
C TYR A 42 -7.23 8.75 -12.68
N PRO A 43 -8.22 9.66 -12.63
CA PRO A 43 -8.47 10.47 -11.44
C PRO A 43 -8.73 9.63 -10.17
N PHE A 44 -9.46 8.52 -10.31
CA PHE A 44 -9.72 7.62 -9.18
C PHE A 44 -8.46 6.86 -8.76
N HIS A 45 -7.63 6.43 -9.70
CA HIS A 45 -6.36 5.76 -9.39
C HIS A 45 -5.42 6.71 -8.64
N PHE A 46 -5.30 7.97 -9.09
CA PHE A 46 -4.50 8.99 -8.40
C PHE A 46 -5.02 9.25 -6.99
N LEU A 47 -6.35 9.43 -6.83
CA LEU A 47 -6.98 9.64 -5.54
C LEU A 47 -6.70 8.49 -4.57
N LEU A 48 -6.80 7.24 -5.04
CA LEU A 48 -6.50 6.06 -4.22
C LEU A 48 -5.03 6.04 -3.79
N GLY A 49 -4.10 6.28 -4.72
CA GLY A 49 -2.66 6.34 -4.45
C GLY A 49 -2.29 7.42 -3.44
N ASP A 50 -2.79 8.64 -3.63
CA ASP A 50 -2.54 9.78 -2.74
C ASP A 50 -3.13 9.55 -1.35
N THR A 51 -4.32 8.95 -1.28
CA THR A 51 -4.94 8.57 -0.01
C THR A 51 -4.12 7.51 0.71
N VAL A 52 -3.62 6.49 0.01
CA VAL A 52 -2.73 5.47 0.58
C VAL A 52 -1.47 6.09 1.16
N LEU A 53 -0.84 7.04 0.45
CA LEU A 53 0.33 7.76 0.94
C LEU A 53 0.01 8.51 2.24
N LEU A 54 -1.03 9.35 2.23
CA LEU A 54 -1.43 10.15 3.39
C LEU A 54 -1.74 9.27 4.61
N LEU A 55 -2.55 8.22 4.44
CA LEU A 55 -2.91 7.33 5.53
C LEU A 55 -1.70 6.53 6.04
N THR A 56 -0.76 6.16 5.17
CA THR A 56 0.49 5.49 5.56
C THR A 56 1.34 6.40 6.44
N LEU A 57 1.51 7.67 6.07
CA LEU A 57 2.24 8.65 6.88
C LEU A 57 1.57 8.87 8.24
N LEU A 58 0.24 8.99 8.27
CA LEU A 58 -0.54 9.08 9.52
C LEU A 58 -0.38 7.81 10.38
N ARG A 59 -0.39 6.61 9.76
CA ARG A 59 -0.19 5.35 10.48
C ARG A 59 1.19 5.29 11.13
N ILE A 60 2.24 5.71 10.42
CA ILE A 60 3.60 5.78 10.94
C ILE A 60 3.67 6.77 12.12
N TYR A 61 3.10 7.96 11.95
CA TYR A 61 3.03 8.97 13.01
C TYR A 61 2.32 8.43 14.27
N PHE A 62 1.14 7.83 14.12
CA PHE A 62 0.39 7.31 15.27
C PHE A 62 1.02 6.07 15.90
N ARG A 63 1.65 5.18 15.12
CA ARG A 63 2.44 4.07 15.68
C ARG A 63 3.59 4.60 16.54
N LYS A 64 4.29 5.66 16.10
CA LYS A 64 5.37 6.29 16.88
C LYS A 64 4.83 6.99 18.13
N LYS A 65 3.69 7.67 18.02
CA LYS A 65 3.05 8.42 19.12
C LYS A 65 2.42 7.53 20.18
N ASP A 66 1.76 6.44 19.78
CA ASP A 66 1.05 5.53 20.69
C ASP A 66 1.93 4.41 21.26
N GLY A 67 3.11 4.23 20.68
CA GLY A 67 3.97 3.10 20.97
C GLY A 67 3.52 1.81 20.29
N GLU A 68 4.42 0.84 20.31
CA GLU A 68 4.25 -0.48 19.73
C GLU A 68 4.11 -1.52 20.85
N PRO A 69 3.16 -2.46 20.77
CA PRO A 69 3.10 -3.53 21.76
C PRO A 69 4.38 -4.36 21.70
N LEU A 70 4.76 -4.97 22.83
CA LEU A 70 5.92 -5.87 22.89
C LEU A 70 5.87 -6.95 21.80
N PRO A 71 7.05 -7.46 21.36
CA PRO A 71 7.11 -8.51 20.36
C PRO A 71 6.24 -9.71 20.75
N ALA A 72 5.55 -10.29 19.76
CA ALA A 72 4.59 -11.36 20.01
C ALA A 72 5.25 -12.69 20.41
N ASN A 73 6.52 -12.87 20.06
CA ASN A 73 7.29 -14.06 20.39
C ASN A 73 8.67 -13.69 20.96
N ALA A 74 9.27 -14.63 21.69
CA ALA A 74 10.61 -14.46 22.26
C ALA A 74 11.75 -14.69 21.25
N ASN A 75 11.44 -15.09 20.00
CA ASN A 75 12.46 -15.39 18.99
C ASN A 75 13.05 -14.08 18.40
N PRO A 76 14.33 -13.77 18.69
CA PRO A 76 14.92 -12.50 18.27
C PRO A 76 15.03 -12.35 16.75
N LEU A 77 15.21 -13.47 16.03
CA LEU A 77 15.32 -13.46 14.57
C LEU A 77 13.99 -13.10 13.92
N LEU A 78 12.89 -13.74 14.35
CA LEU A 78 11.55 -13.43 13.82
C LEU A 78 11.17 -11.97 14.09
N ASN A 79 11.54 -11.44 15.25
CA ASN A 79 11.29 -10.04 15.59
C ASN A 79 12.09 -9.07 14.68
N LYS A 80 13.35 -9.39 14.37
CA LYS A 80 14.17 -8.61 13.41
C LYS A 80 13.58 -8.65 12.00
N VAL A 81 13.19 -9.83 11.52
CA VAL A 81 12.57 -10.00 10.19
C VAL A 81 11.25 -9.24 10.11
N ALA A 82 10.42 -9.28 11.15
CA ALA A 82 9.17 -8.52 11.21
C ALA A 82 9.44 -6.99 11.17
N ALA A 83 10.42 -6.50 11.92
CA ALA A 83 10.79 -5.09 11.91
C ALA A 83 11.28 -4.64 10.51
N ALA A 84 12.16 -5.43 9.88
CA ALA A 84 12.66 -5.17 8.53
C ALA A 84 11.53 -5.20 7.50
N THR A 85 10.63 -6.18 7.56
CA THR A 85 9.48 -6.28 6.65
C THR A 85 8.58 -5.05 6.76
N HIS A 86 8.24 -4.61 7.98
CA HIS A 86 7.44 -3.40 8.16
C HIS A 86 8.14 -2.14 7.65
N LEU A 87 9.46 -2.02 7.83
CA LEU A 87 10.23 -0.90 7.31
C LEU A 87 10.22 -0.90 5.77
N LEU A 88 10.55 -2.03 5.16
CA LEU A 88 10.59 -2.19 3.71
C LEU A 88 9.21 -1.96 3.07
N MET A 89 8.13 -2.47 3.68
CA MET A 89 6.77 -2.20 3.20
C MET A 89 6.41 -0.71 3.26
N ASN A 90 6.77 -0.01 4.35
CA ASN A 90 6.53 1.43 4.43
C ASN A 90 7.28 2.20 3.34
N LEU A 91 8.55 1.86 3.13
CA LEU A 91 9.37 2.47 2.08
C LEU A 91 8.81 2.14 0.68
N ALA A 92 8.40 0.89 0.44
CA ALA A 92 7.83 0.46 -0.83
C ALA A 92 6.51 1.19 -1.14
N VAL A 93 5.58 1.30 -0.18
CA VAL A 93 4.33 2.06 -0.38
C VAL A 93 4.63 3.52 -0.73
N ILE A 94 5.56 4.17 -0.02
CA ILE A 94 5.97 5.55 -0.31
C ILE A 94 6.62 5.65 -1.70
N ALA A 95 7.48 4.69 -2.07
CA ALA A 95 8.14 4.67 -3.37
C ALA A 95 7.15 4.49 -4.52
N VAL A 96 6.16 3.59 -4.38
CA VAL A 96 5.06 3.40 -5.35
C VAL A 96 4.29 4.70 -5.55
N THR A 97 3.84 5.34 -4.47
CA THR A 97 2.99 6.54 -4.61
C THR A 97 3.77 7.74 -5.14
N LEU A 98 5.00 7.96 -4.70
CA LEU A 98 5.85 9.04 -5.23
C LEU A 98 6.21 8.83 -6.70
N SER A 99 6.58 7.61 -7.10
CA SER A 99 6.83 7.29 -8.51
C SER A 99 5.57 7.44 -9.38
N GLY A 100 4.39 7.14 -8.84
CA GLY A 100 3.10 7.36 -9.52
C GLY A 100 2.83 8.85 -9.75
N LEU A 101 3.09 9.71 -8.76
CA LEU A 101 3.01 11.16 -8.90
C LEU A 101 3.98 11.69 -9.97
N VAL A 102 5.22 11.22 -9.98
CA VAL A 102 6.20 11.59 -11.00
C VAL A 102 5.75 11.12 -12.40
N THR A 103 5.20 9.92 -12.51
CA THR A 103 4.65 9.38 -13.76
C THR A 103 3.50 10.26 -14.27
N ALA A 104 2.57 10.65 -13.39
CA ALA A 104 1.47 11.54 -13.77
C ALA A 104 1.98 12.93 -14.21
N ALA A 105 2.97 13.48 -13.51
CA ALA A 105 3.54 14.79 -13.80
C ALA A 105 4.37 14.84 -15.10
N THR A 106 4.95 13.72 -15.52
CA THR A 106 5.88 13.67 -16.67
C THR A 106 5.29 13.03 -17.93
N SER A 107 4.13 12.37 -17.82
CA SER A 107 3.50 11.66 -18.94
C SER A 107 2.61 12.54 -19.84
N GLY A 108 2.06 13.65 -19.33
CA GLY A 108 1.04 14.43 -20.03
C GLY A 108 -0.40 13.98 -19.78
N VAL A 109 -0.61 12.89 -19.01
CA VAL A 109 -1.94 12.39 -18.65
C VAL A 109 -2.80 13.41 -17.89
N ILE A 110 -2.17 14.27 -17.09
CA ILE A 110 -2.87 15.34 -16.38
C ILE A 110 -3.50 16.34 -17.36
N ASP A 111 -2.82 16.65 -18.46
CA ASP A 111 -3.36 17.56 -19.48
C ASP A 111 -4.48 16.91 -20.28
N ALA A 112 -4.38 15.60 -20.57
CA ALA A 112 -5.47 14.82 -21.17
C ALA A 112 -6.74 14.88 -20.31
N ILE A 113 -6.61 14.66 -19.00
CA ILE A 113 -7.71 14.73 -18.03
C ILE A 113 -8.31 16.14 -17.98
N LYS A 114 -7.48 17.19 -17.86
CA LYS A 114 -7.94 18.58 -17.80
C LYS A 114 -8.71 19.01 -19.04
N ARG A 115 -8.31 18.51 -20.21
CA ARG A 115 -8.96 18.80 -21.51
C ARG A 115 -10.14 17.88 -21.79
N GLY A 116 -10.33 16.81 -21.01
CA GLY A 116 -11.35 15.81 -21.27
C GLY A 116 -11.15 15.06 -22.59
N ASP A 117 -9.91 14.98 -23.07
CA ASP A 117 -9.59 14.45 -24.39
C ASP A 117 -8.80 13.14 -24.27
N ALA A 118 -9.48 12.04 -24.54
CA ALA A 118 -8.93 10.70 -24.47
C ALA A 118 -7.85 10.44 -25.54
N SER A 119 -7.82 11.22 -26.62
CA SER A 119 -6.79 11.10 -27.66
C SER A 119 -5.42 11.62 -27.21
N LEU A 120 -5.39 12.40 -26.12
CA LEU A 120 -4.16 12.93 -25.52
C LEU A 120 -3.56 12.01 -24.44
N ILE A 121 -4.17 10.84 -24.17
CA ILE A 121 -3.58 9.86 -23.25
C ILE A 121 -2.24 9.41 -23.83
N PRO A 122 -1.15 9.52 -23.05
CA PRO A 122 0.19 9.25 -23.57
C PRO A 122 0.46 7.76 -23.74
N ASP A 123 1.43 7.45 -24.59
CA ASP A 123 2.08 6.15 -24.56
C ASP A 123 2.99 6.07 -23.33
N PHE A 124 2.51 5.35 -22.33
CA PHE A 124 3.17 5.18 -21.05
C PHE A 124 4.45 4.33 -21.13
N HIS A 125 4.71 3.61 -22.23
CA HIS A 125 6.00 2.94 -22.46
C HIS A 125 7.14 3.93 -22.69
N GLN A 126 6.82 5.18 -23.07
CA GLN A 126 7.81 6.25 -23.26
C GLN A 126 8.05 7.08 -21.99
N VAL A 127 7.48 6.67 -20.85
CA VAL A 127 7.58 7.39 -19.58
C VAL A 127 8.44 6.60 -18.60
N PRO A 128 9.74 6.93 -18.44
CA PRO A 128 10.65 6.16 -17.58
C PRO A 128 10.17 5.99 -16.14
N ALA A 129 9.47 6.99 -15.59
CA ALA A 129 8.93 6.93 -14.23
C ALA A 129 7.90 5.80 -14.03
N LYS A 130 7.20 5.36 -15.10
CA LYS A 130 6.27 4.22 -15.02
C LYS A 130 6.99 2.92 -14.71
N GLU A 131 8.14 2.69 -15.31
CA GLU A 131 8.91 1.46 -15.07
C GLU A 131 9.31 1.34 -13.60
N PHE A 132 9.74 2.45 -12.98
CA PHE A 132 10.00 2.50 -11.54
C PHE A 132 8.73 2.24 -10.73
N HIS A 133 7.60 2.83 -11.13
CA HIS A 133 6.32 2.62 -10.46
C HIS A 133 5.92 1.13 -10.45
N GLU A 134 5.99 0.45 -11.60
CA GLU A 134 5.71 -0.98 -11.73
C GLU A 134 6.69 -1.85 -10.96
N THR A 135 7.97 -1.51 -11.00
CA THR A 135 9.02 -2.20 -10.23
C THR A 135 8.73 -2.13 -8.73
N PHE A 136 8.35 -0.95 -8.22
CA PHE A 136 8.01 -0.79 -6.81
C PHE A 136 6.69 -1.49 -6.45
N ILE A 137 5.72 -1.58 -7.38
CA ILE A 137 4.50 -2.38 -7.17
C ILE A 137 4.88 -3.86 -7.03
N ALA A 138 5.71 -4.40 -7.93
CA ALA A 138 6.15 -5.79 -7.85
C ALA A 138 6.85 -6.10 -6.51
N LEU A 139 7.77 -5.21 -6.08
CA LEU A 139 8.42 -5.31 -4.78
C LEU A 139 7.40 -5.28 -3.62
N LEU A 140 6.44 -4.35 -3.67
CA LEU A 140 5.40 -4.22 -2.64
C LEU A 140 4.55 -5.49 -2.56
N LEU A 141 4.15 -6.08 -3.69
CA LEU A 141 3.35 -7.30 -3.73
C LEU A 141 4.09 -8.50 -3.12
N VAL A 142 5.38 -8.65 -3.41
CA VAL A 142 6.23 -9.69 -2.79
C VAL A 142 6.27 -9.50 -1.27
N LEU A 143 6.48 -8.27 -0.79
CA LEU A 143 6.50 -7.96 0.63
C LEU A 143 5.15 -8.19 1.31
N VAL A 144 4.04 -7.82 0.65
CA VAL A 144 2.68 -8.07 1.14
C VAL A 144 2.40 -9.56 1.23
N ALA A 145 2.75 -10.34 0.20
CA ALA A 145 2.59 -11.79 0.21
C ALA A 145 3.38 -12.43 1.34
N PHE A 146 4.64 -12.03 1.52
CA PHE A 146 5.47 -12.48 2.63
C PHE A 146 4.87 -12.11 3.99
N HIS A 147 4.40 -10.87 4.15
CA HIS A 147 3.77 -10.39 5.38
C HIS A 147 2.51 -11.19 5.73
N ILE A 148 1.63 -11.43 4.76
CA ILE A 148 0.41 -12.24 4.94
C ILE A 148 0.80 -13.68 5.30
N ALA A 149 1.72 -14.30 4.58
CA ALA A 149 2.19 -15.65 4.87
C ALA A 149 2.74 -15.78 6.30
N ALA A 150 3.53 -14.79 6.75
CA ALA A 150 4.02 -14.74 8.12
C ALA A 150 2.88 -14.58 9.13
N ALA A 151 1.90 -13.71 8.87
CA ALA A 151 0.75 -13.54 9.74
C ALA A 151 -0.09 -14.84 9.87
N LEU A 152 -0.27 -15.57 8.78
CA LEU A 152 -0.94 -16.87 8.75
C LEU A 152 -0.12 -17.95 9.47
N TYR A 153 1.20 -17.98 9.27
CA TYR A 153 2.12 -18.85 10.01
C TYR A 153 1.99 -18.66 11.53
N HIS A 154 2.00 -17.40 11.98
CA HIS A 154 1.81 -17.07 13.39
C HIS A 154 0.42 -17.47 13.91
N GLN A 155 -0.62 -17.26 13.09
CA GLN A 155 -2.00 -17.58 13.47
C GLN A 155 -2.26 -19.10 13.58
N PHE A 156 -1.75 -19.90 12.64
CA PHE A 156 -2.14 -21.31 12.51
C PHE A 156 -1.07 -22.30 12.98
N ILE A 157 0.22 -21.95 12.86
CA ILE A 157 1.33 -22.84 13.26
C ILE A 157 1.84 -22.46 14.65
N VAL A 158 2.29 -21.21 14.83
CA VAL A 158 2.81 -20.74 16.14
C VAL A 158 1.67 -20.60 17.15
N LYS A 159 0.47 -20.25 16.69
CA LYS A 159 -0.76 -20.07 17.49
C LYS A 159 -0.59 -19.03 18.61
N ASP A 160 0.25 -18.02 18.39
CA ASP A 160 0.53 -16.95 19.36
C ASP A 160 -0.52 -15.82 19.36
N LYS A 161 -1.59 -15.97 18.56
CA LYS A 161 -2.67 -14.99 18.41
C LYS A 161 -2.17 -13.61 17.93
N LEU A 162 -1.07 -13.55 17.18
CA LEU A 162 -0.46 -12.31 16.63
C LEU A 162 -1.49 -11.36 16.01
N LEU A 163 -2.43 -11.88 15.21
CA LEU A 163 -3.45 -11.08 14.52
C LEU A 163 -4.30 -10.24 15.46
N ARG A 164 -4.55 -10.71 16.69
CA ARG A 164 -5.34 -9.95 17.69
C ARG A 164 -4.73 -8.58 17.96
N ARG A 165 -3.41 -8.39 17.80
CA ARG A 165 -2.72 -7.12 18.07
C ARG A 165 -3.16 -6.00 17.12
N ILE A 166 -3.56 -6.31 15.89
CA ILE A 166 -3.95 -5.33 14.87
C ILE A 166 -5.47 -5.28 14.61
N MET A 167 -6.27 -6.01 15.38
CA MET A 167 -7.72 -5.96 15.26
C MET A 167 -8.29 -4.65 15.83
N ILE A 168 -9.34 -4.14 15.19
CA ILE A 168 -10.10 -2.98 15.67
C ILE A 168 -10.84 -3.34 16.97
N ARG A 169 -11.44 -4.55 17.01
CA ARG A 169 -12.08 -5.11 18.21
C ARG A 169 -11.05 -5.27 19.33
N ARG A 170 -11.46 -4.87 20.53
CA ARG A 170 -10.67 -5.06 21.75
C ARG A 170 -10.97 -6.43 22.34
N PHE A 171 -9.90 -7.16 22.62
CA PHE A 171 -9.97 -8.44 23.29
C PHE A 171 -9.51 -8.22 24.72
N GLU A 172 -10.36 -8.61 25.66
CA GLU A 172 -9.98 -8.72 27.07
C GLU A 172 -9.00 -9.89 27.22
N GLU A 173 -8.12 -9.81 28.22
CA GLU A 173 -7.13 -10.87 28.49
C GLU A 173 -7.77 -12.14 29.03
#